data_AF-A0AAU9XVY8-F1
#
_entry.id   AF-A0AAU9XVY8-F1
#
_cell.length_a   1.000
_cell.length_b   1.000
_cell.length_c   1.000
_cell.angle_alpha   90.00
_cell.angle_beta   90.00
_cell.angle_gamma   90.00
#
_symmetry.space_group_name_H-M   'P 1'
#
loop_
_entity.id
_entity.type
_entity.pdbx_description
1 polymer ?
#
loop_
_entity_poly.entity_id
_entity_poly.type
_entity_poly.pdbx_seq_one_letter_code
_entity_poly.pdbx_strand_id
1 'polypeptide(L)'
;MADQINIHVTYEVTKRVIPCPKGEVVQGFAILFLQAFSDVLPREVEPSDVKFQLYVETFDEYVDLQGNEPLKDGMKLRALILGQSPFKPHPIQPETIYRLWSPVSKKNDGVMMRNPSTDIVTCDGTFTSGGDTLMETIDKTDGHTPAFSLVFKDGASTLLALTAHGKGNAVTATVITPPVKTPDDSIFEPEYFWSYTMFKQRNSDYYLGCDASGTLTLVENWNLEYPNPQALFIANKPNKST
;
A
#
# COMPACT_ATOMS: atom_id res chain seq x y z
N MET A 1 -29.51 34.59 -10.23
CA MET A 1 -28.60 33.80 -9.39
C MET A 1 -29.04 32.36 -9.51
N ALA A 2 -28.15 31.42 -9.84
CA ALA A 2 -28.52 30.02 -9.81
C ALA A 2 -28.82 29.63 -8.36
N ASP A 3 -29.96 28.97 -8.11
CA ASP A 3 -30.26 28.42 -6.80
C ASP A 3 -29.13 27.45 -6.41
N GLN A 4 -28.45 27.71 -5.30
CA GLN A 4 -27.42 26.84 -4.73
C GLN A 4 -27.96 26.11 -3.50
N ILE A 5 -27.44 24.92 -3.26
CA ILE A 5 -27.68 24.12 -2.07
C ILE A 5 -26.34 23.83 -1.38
N ASN A 6 -26.37 23.64 -0.07
CA ASN A 6 -25.21 23.38 0.77
C ASN A 6 -25.23 21.93 1.27
N ILE A 7 -24.14 21.20 1.01
CA ILE A 7 -23.99 19.81 1.41
C ILE A 7 -22.92 19.70 2.49
N HIS A 8 -23.25 19.08 3.63
CA HIS A 8 -22.32 18.81 4.70
C HIS A 8 -21.59 17.52 4.41
N VAL A 9 -20.28 17.57 4.16
CA VAL A 9 -19.49 16.40 3.82
C VAL A 9 -18.47 16.11 4.90
N THR A 10 -18.40 14.86 5.33
CA THR A 10 -17.34 14.32 6.18
C THR A 10 -16.47 13.37 5.37
N TYR A 11 -15.17 13.62 5.35
CA TYR A 11 -14.15 12.69 4.86
C TYR A 11 -13.16 12.44 5.99
N GLU A 12 -13.02 11.17 6.40
CA GLU A 12 -12.30 10.78 7.62
C GLU A 12 -12.72 11.62 8.85
N VAL A 13 -11.86 12.53 9.30
CA VAL A 13 -12.08 13.44 10.42
C VAL A 13 -12.40 14.88 9.98
N THR A 14 -12.21 15.19 8.69
CA THR A 14 -12.41 16.53 8.14
C THR A 14 -13.86 16.74 7.72
N LYS A 15 -14.44 17.87 8.12
CA LYS A 15 -15.82 18.25 7.80
C LYS A 15 -15.82 19.56 7.03
N ARG A 16 -16.54 19.62 5.91
CA ARG A 16 -16.70 20.84 5.10
C ARG A 16 -18.14 20.99 4.62
N VAL A 17 -18.50 22.21 4.27
CA VAL A 17 -19.75 22.50 3.57
C VAL A 17 -19.40 22.83 2.12
N ILE A 18 -19.95 22.06 1.18
CA ILE A 18 -19.71 22.25 -0.25
C ILE A 18 -20.99 22.84 -0.87
N PRO A 19 -20.92 24.05 -1.45
CA PRO A 19 -22.02 24.59 -2.24
C PRO A 19 -22.07 23.93 -3.63
N CYS A 20 -23.25 23.53 -4.08
CA CYS A 20 -23.46 23.03 -5.44
C CYS A 20 -24.77 23.54 -6.05
N PRO A 21 -24.95 23.45 -7.39
CA PRO A 21 -26.20 23.85 -8.03
C PRO A 21 -27.39 23.01 -7.57
N LYS A 22 -28.56 23.64 -7.42
CA LYS A 22 -29.80 22.91 -7.15
C LYS A 22 -30.13 21.96 -8.32
N GLY A 23 -30.41 20.71 -8.00
CA GLY A 23 -30.62 19.65 -8.99
C GLY A 23 -29.34 18.88 -9.36
N GLU A 24 -28.20 19.20 -8.74
CA GLU A 24 -26.97 18.41 -8.86
C GLU A 24 -27.20 16.97 -8.39
N VAL A 25 -26.51 16.04 -9.04
CA VAL A 25 -26.54 14.62 -8.71
C VAL A 25 -25.21 14.16 -8.12
N VAL A 26 -25.22 13.03 -7.43
CA VAL A 26 -24.05 12.47 -6.73
C VAL A 26 -22.82 12.36 -7.65
N GLN A 27 -23.00 11.92 -8.89
CA GLN A 27 -21.89 11.77 -9.85
C GLN A 27 -21.22 13.11 -10.20
N GLY A 28 -22.01 14.17 -10.41
CA GLY A 28 -21.47 15.51 -10.69
C GLY A 28 -20.82 16.14 -9.46
N PHE A 29 -21.38 15.87 -8.27
CA PHE A 29 -20.88 16.36 -7.00
C PHE A 29 -19.50 15.82 -6.61
N ALA A 30 -19.12 14.63 -7.10
CA ALA A 30 -17.79 14.06 -6.86
C ALA A 30 -16.66 15.04 -7.27
N ILE A 31 -16.82 15.77 -8.37
CA ILE A 31 -15.83 16.76 -8.82
C ILE A 31 -15.69 17.91 -7.82
N LEU A 32 -16.81 18.40 -7.28
CA LEU A 32 -16.81 19.47 -6.28
C LEU A 32 -16.19 19.00 -4.97
N PHE A 33 -16.43 17.75 -4.58
CA PHE A 33 -15.76 17.13 -3.44
C PHE A 33 -14.25 17.06 -3.62
N LEU A 34 -13.75 16.61 -4.77
CA LEU A 34 -12.31 16.52 -5.03
C LEU A 34 -11.63 17.89 -4.94
N GLN A 35 -12.26 18.92 -5.47
CA GLN A 35 -11.77 20.30 -5.35
C GLN A 35 -11.80 20.78 -3.89
N ALA A 36 -12.91 20.53 -3.20
CA ALA A 36 -13.11 21.01 -1.84
C ALA A 36 -12.28 20.27 -0.79
N PHE A 37 -11.71 19.10 -1.09
CA PHE A 37 -10.88 18.31 -0.18
C PHE A 37 -9.47 18.04 -0.72
N SER A 38 -9.04 18.75 -1.77
CA SER A 38 -7.77 18.49 -2.47
C SER A 38 -6.52 18.52 -1.58
N ASP A 39 -6.58 19.22 -0.44
CA ASP A 39 -5.51 19.33 0.54
C ASP A 39 -5.39 18.13 1.48
N VAL A 40 -6.45 17.32 1.62
CA VAL A 40 -6.48 16.15 2.49
C VAL A 40 -6.71 14.83 1.73
N LEU A 41 -7.01 14.91 0.43
CA LEU A 41 -7.16 13.74 -0.40
C LEU A 41 -5.82 13.09 -0.71
N PRO A 42 -5.78 11.77 -0.87
CA PRO A 42 -4.65 11.07 -1.45
C PRO A 42 -4.38 11.58 -2.87
N ARG A 43 -3.13 11.46 -3.36
CA ARG A 43 -2.83 11.78 -4.76
C ARG A 43 -3.52 10.76 -5.67
N GLU A 44 -4.08 11.22 -6.79
CA GLU A 44 -4.71 10.40 -7.86
C GLU A 44 -6.06 9.77 -7.49
N VAL A 45 -6.99 10.57 -6.95
CA VAL A 45 -8.39 10.17 -6.79
C VAL A 45 -9.21 10.70 -7.97
N GLU A 46 -9.83 9.78 -8.72
CA GLU A 46 -10.78 10.13 -9.78
C GLU A 46 -12.21 10.25 -9.21
N PRO A 47 -13.11 11.01 -9.86
CA PRO A 47 -14.51 11.11 -9.41
C PRO A 47 -15.21 9.76 -9.26
N SER A 48 -14.84 8.77 -10.08
CA SER A 48 -15.37 7.40 -10.03
C SER A 48 -14.97 6.64 -8.78
N ASP A 49 -13.88 7.05 -8.13
CA ASP A 49 -13.37 6.39 -6.93
C ASP A 49 -14.11 6.88 -5.69
N VAL A 50 -14.94 7.93 -5.80
CA VAL A 50 -15.64 8.51 -4.66
C VAL A 50 -17.03 7.88 -4.50
N LYS A 51 -17.27 7.27 -3.35
CA LYS A 51 -18.59 6.80 -2.93
C LYS A 51 -19.14 7.70 -1.81
N PHE A 52 -20.40 8.12 -1.95
CA PHE A 52 -21.09 8.92 -0.94
C PHE A 52 -22.14 8.10 -0.20
N GLN A 53 -22.22 8.32 1.11
CA GLN A 53 -23.27 7.76 1.96
C GLN A 53 -24.04 8.88 2.65
N LEU A 54 -25.36 8.82 2.65
CA LEU A 54 -26.23 9.75 3.36
C LEU A 54 -26.44 9.26 4.80
N TYR A 55 -26.28 10.16 5.77
CA TYR A 55 -26.67 9.89 7.14
C TYR A 55 -28.19 9.97 7.30
N VAL A 56 -28.81 8.90 7.78
CA VAL A 56 -30.24 8.80 8.02
C VAL A 56 -30.52 8.80 9.52
N GLU A 57 -30.97 9.95 10.03
CA GLU A 57 -31.21 10.18 11.47
C GLU A 57 -32.18 9.16 12.10
N THR A 58 -33.12 8.63 11.33
CA THR A 58 -34.10 7.64 11.83
C THR A 58 -33.46 6.32 12.24
N PHE A 59 -32.37 5.92 11.57
CA PHE A 59 -31.68 4.65 11.82
C PHE A 59 -30.33 4.85 12.51
N ASP A 60 -29.87 6.10 12.65
CA ASP A 60 -28.50 6.44 13.08
C ASP A 60 -27.43 5.73 12.22
N GLU A 61 -27.70 5.59 10.92
CA GLU A 61 -26.87 4.84 9.98
C GLU A 61 -26.56 5.62 8.70
N TYR A 62 -25.55 5.14 7.98
CA TYR A 62 -25.16 5.66 6.68
C TYR A 62 -25.62 4.73 5.56
N VAL A 63 -26.34 5.28 4.58
CA VAL A 63 -26.87 4.54 3.44
C VAL A 63 -26.17 5.00 2.16
N ASP A 64 -25.74 4.04 1.34
CA ASP A 64 -25.08 4.31 0.07
C ASP A 64 -25.99 5.06 -0.90
N LEU A 65 -25.47 6.13 -1.50
CA LEU A 65 -26.14 6.84 -2.59
C LEU A 65 -25.68 6.32 -3.96
N GLN A 66 -26.62 6.22 -4.89
CA GLN A 66 -26.35 5.95 -6.29
C GLN A 66 -25.97 7.24 -7.04
N GLY A 67 -25.17 7.11 -8.11
CA GLY A 67 -24.62 8.25 -8.85
C GLY A 67 -25.66 9.21 -9.45
N ASN A 68 -26.86 8.71 -9.76
CA ASN A 68 -27.96 9.49 -10.34
C ASN A 68 -28.91 10.10 -9.30
N GLU A 69 -28.66 9.89 -8.00
CA GLU A 69 -29.53 10.43 -6.96
C GLU A 69 -29.37 11.97 -6.84
N PRO A 70 -30.48 12.71 -6.72
CA PRO A 70 -30.44 14.16 -6.58
C PRO A 70 -30.05 14.58 -5.17
N LEU A 71 -29.15 15.55 -5.07
CA LEU A 71 -28.76 16.15 -3.81
C LEU A 71 -29.78 17.19 -3.34
N LYS A 72 -29.95 17.29 -2.03
CA LYS A 72 -30.84 18.25 -1.37
C LYS A 72 -30.06 19.08 -0.36
N ASP A 73 -30.52 20.31 -0.18
CA ASP A 73 -29.94 21.24 0.78
C ASP A 73 -29.91 20.65 2.20
N GLY A 74 -28.79 20.83 2.89
CA GLY A 74 -28.59 20.35 4.25
C GLY A 74 -28.29 18.86 4.39
N MET A 75 -28.16 18.10 3.29
CA MET A 75 -27.76 16.69 3.36
C MET A 75 -26.41 16.52 4.06
N LYS A 76 -26.33 15.50 4.92
CA LYS A 76 -25.12 15.09 5.65
C LYS A 76 -24.54 13.85 5.00
N LEU A 77 -23.47 14.02 4.23
CA LEU A 77 -22.80 12.95 3.52
C LEU A 77 -21.51 12.54 4.20
N ARG A 78 -21.19 11.26 4.07
CA ARG A 78 -19.84 10.70 4.29
C ARG A 78 -19.27 10.31 2.93
N ALA A 79 -18.05 10.76 2.65
CA ALA A 79 -17.30 10.35 1.47
C ALA A 79 -16.36 9.20 1.81
N LEU A 80 -16.24 8.25 0.90
CA LEU A 80 -15.34 7.10 0.95
C LEU A 80 -14.61 7.01 -0.39
N ILE A 81 -13.31 6.70 -0.37
CA ILE A 81 -12.55 6.43 -1.59
C ILE A 81 -12.50 4.91 -1.80
N LEU A 82 -13.05 4.42 -2.91
CA LEU A 82 -13.02 3.03 -3.34
C LEU A 82 -11.59 2.63 -3.66
N GLY A 83 -11.21 1.39 -3.29
CA GLY A 83 -9.83 0.89 -3.47
C GLY A 83 -8.81 1.44 -2.48
N GLN A 84 -9.14 2.48 -1.70
CA GLN A 84 -8.33 2.92 -0.57
C GLN A 84 -9.05 2.61 0.73
N SER A 85 -8.57 1.60 1.46
CA SER A 85 -8.66 1.69 2.91
C SER A 85 -7.93 2.99 3.31
N PRO A 86 -8.58 4.04 3.85
CA PRO A 86 -7.89 5.25 4.32
C PRO A 86 -6.85 4.92 5.39
N PHE A 87 -7.00 3.75 6.00
CA PHE A 87 -5.99 3.16 6.84
C PHE A 87 -5.01 2.35 5.99
N LYS A 88 -3.82 2.92 5.75
CA LYS A 88 -2.60 2.15 5.48
C LYS A 88 -1.97 1.84 6.83
N PRO A 89 -2.34 0.75 7.53
CA PRO A 89 -1.63 0.39 8.75
C PRO A 89 -0.17 0.13 8.38
N HIS A 90 0.71 0.99 8.89
CA HIS A 90 2.15 0.84 8.78
C HIS A 90 2.69 0.99 7.33
N PRO A 91 2.57 2.19 6.73
CA PRO A 91 3.18 2.43 5.43
C PRO A 91 4.69 2.20 5.50
N ILE A 92 5.25 1.60 4.46
CA ILE A 92 6.70 1.52 4.28
C ILE A 92 7.21 2.96 4.15
N GLN A 93 8.27 3.24 4.91
CA GLN A 93 8.91 4.55 4.98
C GLN A 93 10.31 4.44 4.43
N PRO A 94 10.83 5.47 3.73
CA PRO A 94 12.21 5.48 3.26
C PRO A 94 13.18 5.44 4.44
N GLU A 95 14.41 4.99 4.18
CA GLU A 95 15.54 4.97 5.14
C GLU A 95 15.21 4.27 6.47
N THR A 96 14.28 3.32 6.42
CA THR A 96 13.79 2.61 7.60
C THR A 96 14.14 1.13 7.48
N ILE A 97 14.57 0.54 8.59
CA ILE A 97 14.86 -0.88 8.70
C ILE A 97 13.58 -1.63 9.05
N TYR A 98 13.31 -2.71 8.31
CA TYR A 98 12.21 -3.62 8.55
C TYR A 98 12.69 -5.08 8.57
N ARG A 99 11.93 -5.91 9.28
CA ARG A 99 11.82 -7.35 9.01
C ARG A 99 10.52 -7.59 8.25
N LEU A 100 10.56 -8.44 7.23
CA LEU A 100 9.36 -8.88 6.54
C LEU A 100 9.03 -10.30 7.01
N TRP A 101 7.82 -10.48 7.53
CA TRP A 101 7.34 -11.77 8.02
C TRP A 101 6.26 -12.32 7.07
N SER A 102 6.44 -13.57 6.61
CA SER A 102 5.42 -14.28 5.86
C SER A 102 4.57 -15.14 6.81
N PRO A 103 3.24 -14.95 6.85
CA PRO A 103 2.34 -15.81 7.63
C PRO A 103 2.14 -17.19 7.00
N VAL A 104 2.59 -17.40 5.75
CA VAL A 104 2.42 -18.67 5.01
C VAL A 104 3.58 -19.62 5.27
N SER A 105 4.80 -19.10 5.42
CA SER A 105 5.98 -19.94 5.64
C SER A 105 5.84 -20.75 6.92
N LYS A 106 6.15 -22.05 6.83
CA LYS A 106 6.19 -22.97 7.97
C LYS A 106 7.62 -23.24 8.45
N LYS A 107 8.59 -22.47 7.96
CA LYS A 107 10.00 -22.59 8.34
C LYS A 107 10.35 -21.58 9.41
N ASN A 108 10.84 -22.07 10.55
CA ASN A 108 11.23 -21.24 11.68
C ASN A 108 10.10 -20.25 12.03
N ASP A 109 10.38 -18.95 12.10
CA ASP A 109 9.33 -17.94 12.32
C ASP A 109 8.75 -17.38 11.02
N GLY A 110 9.24 -17.79 9.85
CA GLY A 110 8.79 -17.29 8.55
C GLY A 110 9.32 -15.90 8.20
N VAL A 111 10.40 -15.44 8.83
CA VAL A 111 11.00 -14.13 8.57
C VAL A 111 11.88 -14.19 7.31
N MET A 112 11.76 -13.19 6.44
CA MET A 112 12.61 -13.06 5.26
C MET A 112 14.09 -12.92 5.67
N MET A 113 14.95 -13.74 5.10
CA MET A 113 16.36 -13.84 5.45
C MET A 113 17.21 -14.09 4.20
N ARG A 114 18.34 -13.38 4.10
CA ARG A 114 19.39 -13.67 3.13
C ARG A 114 20.29 -14.79 3.64
N ASN A 115 20.65 -15.73 2.79
CA ASN A 115 21.74 -16.66 3.07
C ASN A 115 23.08 -16.01 2.65
N PRO A 116 23.99 -15.66 3.57
CA PRO A 116 25.22 -14.92 3.24
C PRO A 116 26.24 -15.70 2.40
N SER A 117 26.08 -17.03 2.27
CA SER A 117 26.97 -17.86 1.45
C SER A 117 26.50 -18.02 0.00
N THR A 118 25.22 -17.77 -0.28
CA THR A 118 24.62 -17.99 -1.60
C THR A 118 23.87 -16.79 -2.15
N ASP A 119 23.62 -15.78 -1.31
CA ASP A 119 22.76 -14.63 -1.55
C ASP A 119 21.32 -14.96 -1.95
N ILE A 120 20.90 -16.22 -1.82
CA ILE A 120 19.50 -16.61 -1.98
C ILE A 120 18.72 -16.07 -0.78
N VAL A 121 17.54 -15.52 -1.03
CA VAL A 121 16.65 -14.99 0.00
C VAL A 121 15.45 -15.92 0.15
N THR A 122 15.13 -16.28 1.39
CA THR A 122 14.05 -17.21 1.78
C THR A 122 13.26 -16.64 2.94
N CYS A 123 12.10 -17.23 3.27
CA CYS A 123 11.36 -16.90 4.50
C CYS A 123 11.55 -17.98 5.56
N ASP A 124 12.79 -18.28 5.90
CA ASP A 124 13.18 -19.27 6.89
C ASP A 124 13.96 -18.67 8.08
N GLY A 125 13.98 -17.35 8.21
CA GLY A 125 14.58 -16.66 9.34
C GLY A 125 13.72 -16.70 10.61
N THR A 126 14.29 -16.18 11.70
CA THR A 126 13.62 -15.94 12.99
C THR A 126 13.61 -14.45 13.34
N PHE A 127 12.76 -14.03 14.28
CA PHE A 127 12.80 -12.66 14.80
C PHE A 127 14.07 -12.34 15.61
N THR A 128 14.81 -13.38 16.01
CA THR A 128 16.09 -13.29 16.72
C THR A 128 17.30 -13.42 15.80
N SER A 129 17.07 -13.69 14.50
CA SER A 129 18.13 -13.77 13.51
C SER A 129 18.78 -12.40 13.31
N GLY A 130 20.08 -12.42 13.00
CA GLY A 130 20.94 -11.24 12.90
C GLY A 130 20.65 -10.35 11.69
N GLY A 131 21.69 -9.65 11.23
CA GLY A 131 21.60 -8.63 10.17
C GLY A 131 20.98 -9.11 8.86
N ASP A 132 21.09 -10.39 8.52
CA ASP A 132 20.53 -10.95 7.28
C ASP A 132 19.00 -11.02 7.25
N THR A 133 18.29 -10.68 8.34
CA THR A 133 16.83 -10.47 8.34
C THR A 133 16.41 -9.01 8.26
N LEU A 134 17.37 -8.09 8.35
CA LEU A 134 17.15 -6.65 8.41
C LEU A 134 17.31 -6.05 7.02
N MET A 135 16.22 -5.49 6.50
CA MET A 135 16.21 -4.80 5.22
C MET A 135 15.99 -3.31 5.46
N GLU A 136 16.93 -2.50 4.99
CA GLU A 136 16.75 -1.06 4.90
C GLU A 136 16.06 -0.71 3.58
N THR A 137 15.16 0.26 3.60
CA THR A 137 14.48 0.75 2.40
C THR A 137 15.25 1.93 1.79
N ILE A 138 15.55 1.87 0.50
CA ILE A 138 16.02 3.03 -0.28
C ILE A 138 14.86 3.56 -1.11
N ASP A 139 14.59 4.86 -1.04
CA ASP A 139 13.54 5.50 -1.84
C ASP A 139 13.87 5.44 -3.35
N LYS A 140 12.90 4.96 -4.12
CA LYS A 140 12.91 4.86 -5.58
C LYS A 140 11.62 5.37 -6.20
N THR A 141 10.86 6.15 -5.42
CA THR A 141 9.63 6.81 -5.85
C THR A 141 9.91 7.63 -7.12
N ASP A 142 9.11 7.38 -8.15
CA ASP A 142 9.09 8.19 -9.37
C ASP A 142 7.70 8.81 -9.50
N GLY A 143 7.65 10.14 -9.62
CA GLY A 143 6.41 10.89 -9.56
C GLY A 143 5.64 10.66 -8.25
N HIS A 144 4.49 9.98 -8.36
CA HIS A 144 3.53 9.78 -7.26
C HIS A 144 3.44 8.36 -6.73
N THR A 145 4.08 7.39 -7.39
CA THR A 145 3.99 5.98 -7.03
C THR A 145 5.11 5.63 -6.06
N PRO A 146 4.81 5.39 -4.77
CA PRO A 146 5.84 5.02 -3.80
C PRO A 146 6.51 3.74 -4.25
N ALA A 147 7.84 3.72 -4.24
CA ALA A 147 8.59 2.52 -4.54
C ALA A 147 9.91 2.50 -3.80
N PHE A 148 10.35 1.29 -3.49
CA PHE A 148 11.49 1.08 -2.63
C PHE A 148 12.37 -0.02 -3.18
N SER A 149 13.68 0.15 -3.00
CA SER A 149 14.59 -0.99 -3.00
C SER A 149 14.76 -1.47 -1.56
N LEU A 150 14.64 -2.77 -1.34
CA LEU A 150 14.85 -3.42 -0.04
C LEU A 150 16.28 -3.94 -0.01
N VAL A 151 17.12 -3.45 0.91
CA VAL A 151 18.55 -3.76 0.90
C VAL A 151 19.04 -4.38 2.20
N PHE A 152 19.84 -5.43 2.08
CA PHE A 152 20.61 -6.00 3.17
C PHE A 152 21.96 -5.28 3.28
N LYS A 153 22.48 -5.14 4.51
CA LYS A 153 23.85 -4.70 4.76
C LYS A 153 24.75 -5.89 4.99
N ASP A 154 25.85 -5.95 4.26
CA ASP A 154 26.92 -6.93 4.48
C ASP A 154 28.22 -6.20 4.84
N GLY A 155 28.55 -6.21 6.12
CA GLY A 155 29.62 -5.37 6.68
C GLY A 155 29.29 -3.86 6.62
N ALA A 156 30.34 -3.03 6.57
CA ALA A 156 30.20 -1.58 6.74
C ALA A 156 29.77 -0.83 5.47
N SER A 157 29.99 -1.41 4.29
CA SER A 157 29.88 -0.69 3.01
C SER A 157 29.13 -1.41 1.91
N THR A 158 28.88 -2.72 2.05
CA THR A 158 28.22 -3.49 0.98
C THR A 158 26.73 -3.47 1.19
N LEU A 159 26.01 -3.02 0.17
CA LEU A 159 24.56 -3.05 0.10
C LEU A 159 24.16 -4.11 -0.92
N LEU A 160 23.25 -5.01 -0.54
CA LEU A 160 22.70 -6.01 -1.45
C LEU A 160 21.20 -5.78 -1.59
N ALA A 161 20.75 -5.43 -2.78
CA ALA A 161 19.34 -5.21 -3.07
C ALA A 161 18.63 -6.54 -3.32
N LEU A 162 17.47 -6.71 -2.67
CA LEU A 162 16.53 -7.78 -3.00
C LEU A 162 16.15 -7.68 -4.47
N THR A 163 16.39 -8.74 -5.24
CA THR A 163 16.27 -8.75 -6.70
C THR A 163 15.52 -10.00 -7.13
N ALA A 164 14.50 -9.81 -7.97
CA ALA A 164 13.60 -10.88 -8.37
C ALA A 164 13.68 -11.13 -9.89
N HIS A 165 14.06 -12.34 -10.27
CA HIS A 165 14.45 -12.68 -11.66
C HIS A 165 13.29 -13.20 -12.53
N GLY A 166 12.08 -12.67 -12.33
CA GLY A 166 10.86 -13.16 -12.99
C GLY A 166 10.14 -14.30 -12.25
N LYS A 167 8.94 -14.64 -12.75
CA LYS A 167 8.00 -15.58 -12.09
C LYS A 167 8.63 -16.93 -11.76
N GLY A 168 8.45 -17.39 -10.53
CA GLY A 168 8.88 -18.72 -10.06
C GLY A 168 10.39 -18.90 -9.88
N ASN A 169 11.21 -17.91 -10.25
CA ASN A 169 12.64 -17.94 -9.98
C ASN A 169 12.93 -17.53 -8.53
N ALA A 170 13.99 -18.08 -7.96
CA ALA A 170 14.43 -17.72 -6.62
C ALA A 170 14.84 -16.24 -6.57
N VAL A 171 14.40 -15.56 -5.52
CA VAL A 171 14.80 -14.18 -5.22
C VAL A 171 16.20 -14.20 -4.60
N THR A 172 17.05 -13.26 -5.00
CA THR A 172 18.43 -13.14 -4.50
C THR A 172 18.72 -11.73 -3.97
N ALA A 173 19.83 -11.57 -3.28
CA ALA A 173 20.38 -10.27 -2.89
C ALA A 173 21.55 -9.93 -3.82
N THR A 174 21.42 -8.87 -4.63
CA THR A 174 22.44 -8.48 -5.61
C THR A 174 23.19 -7.26 -5.11
N VAL A 175 24.52 -7.29 -5.14
CA VAL A 175 25.35 -6.14 -4.75
C VAL A 175 24.98 -4.92 -5.60
N ILE A 176 24.69 -3.81 -4.93
CA ILE A 176 24.47 -2.51 -5.56
C ILE A 176 25.56 -1.53 -5.09
N THR A 177 26.07 -0.75 -6.02
CA THR A 177 27.09 0.27 -5.74
C THR A 177 26.49 1.65 -6.00
N PRO A 178 26.06 2.41 -4.98
CA PRO A 178 25.68 3.80 -5.18
C PRO A 178 26.84 4.57 -5.84
N PRO A 179 26.62 5.44 -6.84
CA PRO A 179 25.33 6.00 -7.29
C PRO A 179 24.66 5.23 -8.44
N VAL A 180 25.10 4.00 -8.78
CA VAL A 180 24.55 3.22 -9.89
C VAL A 180 23.03 3.07 -9.72
N LYS A 181 22.30 3.24 -10.83
CA LYS A 181 20.84 3.04 -10.87
C LYS A 181 20.54 1.64 -10.35
N THR A 182 19.72 1.55 -9.31
CA THR A 182 19.20 0.27 -8.83
C THR A 182 18.47 -0.41 -9.99
N PRO A 183 18.79 -1.68 -10.29
CA PRO A 183 18.09 -2.44 -11.33
C PRO A 183 16.57 -2.42 -11.10
N ASP A 184 15.78 -2.31 -12.18
CA ASP A 184 14.32 -2.21 -12.06
C ASP A 184 13.72 -3.48 -11.43
N ASP A 185 14.36 -4.63 -11.59
CA ASP A 185 14.00 -5.91 -10.98
C ASP A 185 14.31 -5.99 -9.47
N SER A 186 14.98 -4.98 -8.91
CA SER A 186 15.22 -4.78 -7.48
C SER A 186 14.37 -3.65 -6.86
N ILE A 187 13.33 -3.19 -7.56
CA ILE A 187 12.44 -2.12 -7.11
C ILE A 187 11.02 -2.67 -6.93
N PHE A 188 10.42 -2.36 -5.79
CA PHE A 188 9.09 -2.83 -5.42
C PHE A 188 8.16 -1.68 -5.01
N GLU A 189 6.93 -1.77 -5.47
CA GLU A 189 5.82 -0.86 -5.16
C GLU A 189 4.95 -1.52 -4.09
N PRO A 190 4.85 -0.93 -2.88
CA PRO A 190 4.07 -1.53 -1.80
C PRO A 190 2.58 -1.24 -1.99
N GLU A 191 1.79 -2.31 -1.93
CA GLU A 191 0.33 -2.26 -1.82
C GLU A 191 -0.09 -2.75 -0.43
N TYR A 192 -1.20 -2.22 0.08
CA TYR A 192 -1.62 -2.44 1.46
C TYR A 192 -2.96 -3.15 1.50
N PHE A 193 -3.03 -4.27 2.20
CA PHE A 193 -4.25 -5.03 2.42
C PHE A 193 -4.44 -5.28 3.90
N TRP A 194 -5.36 -4.53 4.54
CA TRP A 194 -5.47 -4.50 6.00
C TRP A 194 -4.08 -4.30 6.61
N SER A 195 -3.71 -5.08 7.63
CA SER A 195 -2.40 -5.03 8.31
C SER A 195 -1.23 -5.64 7.54
N TYR A 196 -1.42 -6.01 6.27
CA TYR A 196 -0.40 -6.64 5.42
C TYR A 196 0.12 -5.68 4.35
N THR A 197 1.38 -5.87 3.98
CA THR A 197 2.03 -5.23 2.84
C THR A 197 2.32 -6.29 1.78
N MET A 198 1.98 -5.98 0.54
CA MET A 198 2.33 -6.74 -0.65
C MET A 198 3.36 -5.93 -1.44
N PHE A 199 4.36 -6.58 -2.03
CA PHE A 199 5.43 -5.90 -2.76
C PHE A 199 5.37 -6.29 -4.23
N LYS A 200 4.76 -5.43 -5.05
CA LYS A 200 4.71 -5.60 -6.51
C LYS A 200 6.06 -5.24 -7.10
N GLN A 201 6.62 -6.07 -7.97
CA GLN A 201 7.84 -5.68 -8.69
C GLN A 201 7.50 -4.58 -9.72
N ARG A 202 8.33 -3.54 -9.79
CA ARG A 202 8.14 -2.44 -10.73
C ARG A 202 8.16 -2.96 -12.18
N ASN A 203 7.30 -2.39 -13.03
CA ASN A 203 7.15 -2.77 -14.44
C ASN A 203 6.80 -4.26 -14.66
N SER A 204 6.17 -4.90 -13.67
CA SER A 204 5.82 -6.32 -13.66
C SER A 204 4.45 -6.51 -13.02
N ASP A 205 3.73 -7.57 -13.39
CA ASP A 205 2.43 -7.93 -12.80
C ASP A 205 2.58 -8.91 -11.60
N TYR A 206 3.82 -9.18 -11.20
CA TYR A 206 4.13 -10.14 -10.14
C TYR A 206 4.53 -9.49 -8.83
N TYR A 207 4.26 -10.21 -7.74
CA TYR A 207 4.51 -9.79 -6.38
C TYR A 207 5.54 -10.71 -5.74
N LEU A 208 6.32 -10.21 -4.80
CA LEU A 208 7.06 -11.08 -3.89
C LEU A 208 6.06 -12.03 -3.22
N GLY A 209 6.36 -13.32 -3.24
CA GLY A 209 5.51 -14.35 -2.68
C GLY A 209 6.32 -15.46 -2.03
N CYS A 210 5.85 -15.90 -0.87
CA CYS A 210 6.50 -16.95 -0.10
C CYS A 210 5.56 -18.14 0.09
N ASP A 211 6.05 -19.34 -0.23
CA ASP A 211 5.28 -20.56 -0.04
C ASP A 211 5.47 -21.18 1.36
N ALA A 212 4.75 -22.26 1.64
CA ALA A 212 4.81 -22.93 2.93
C ALA A 212 6.18 -23.58 3.22
N SER A 213 7.01 -23.80 2.20
CA SER A 213 8.37 -24.33 2.34
C SER A 213 9.40 -23.25 2.69
N GLY A 214 8.99 -21.98 2.70
CA GLY A 214 9.86 -20.81 2.91
C GLY A 214 10.54 -20.34 1.62
N THR A 215 10.16 -20.87 0.45
CA THR A 215 10.74 -20.45 -0.82
C THR A 215 10.15 -19.10 -1.24
N LEU A 216 11.02 -18.12 -1.51
CA LEU A 216 10.64 -16.78 -1.96
C LEU A 216 10.81 -16.67 -3.48
N THR A 217 9.71 -16.34 -4.16
CA THR A 217 9.66 -16.18 -5.62
C THR A 217 8.73 -15.02 -6.00
N LEU A 218 8.56 -14.77 -7.30
CA LEU A 218 7.50 -13.92 -7.81
C LEU A 218 6.23 -14.73 -8.11
N VAL A 219 5.10 -14.24 -7.61
CA VAL A 219 3.78 -14.88 -7.71
C VAL A 219 2.74 -13.94 -8.32
N GLU A 220 1.67 -14.53 -8.86
CA GLU A 220 0.50 -13.79 -9.34
C GLU A 220 -0.41 -13.39 -8.18
N ASN A 221 -1.06 -12.25 -8.34
CA ASN A 221 -2.02 -11.71 -7.38
C ASN A 221 -3.22 -11.07 -8.10
N TRP A 222 -4.00 -11.90 -8.80
CA TRP A 222 -5.03 -11.42 -9.76
C TRP A 222 -6.19 -10.62 -9.14
N ASN A 223 -6.42 -10.73 -7.84
CA ASN A 223 -7.51 -10.04 -7.15
C ASN A 223 -6.99 -9.45 -5.83
N LEU A 224 -6.83 -8.13 -5.78
CA LEU A 224 -6.31 -7.43 -4.60
C LEU A 224 -7.31 -7.36 -3.43
N GLU A 225 -8.60 -7.58 -3.69
CA GLU A 225 -9.61 -7.71 -2.61
C GLU A 225 -9.54 -9.09 -1.93
N TYR A 226 -9.05 -10.10 -2.65
CA TYR A 226 -8.86 -11.48 -2.18
C TYR A 226 -7.43 -11.93 -2.50
N PRO A 227 -6.43 -11.29 -1.88
CA PRO A 227 -5.05 -11.43 -2.29
C PRO A 227 -4.55 -12.86 -2.13
N ASN A 228 -3.61 -13.25 -3.00
CA ASN A 228 -2.85 -14.47 -2.84
C ASN A 228 -2.11 -14.44 -1.49
N PRO A 229 -2.39 -15.37 -0.56
CA PRO A 229 -1.79 -15.35 0.78
C PRO A 229 -0.26 -15.39 0.75
N GLN A 230 0.34 -15.98 -0.28
CA GLN A 230 1.80 -16.04 -0.43
C GLN A 230 2.41 -14.63 -0.55
N ALA A 231 1.67 -13.67 -1.12
CA ALA A 231 2.14 -12.31 -1.34
C ALA A 231 1.98 -11.39 -0.12
N LEU A 232 1.35 -11.87 0.96
CA LEU A 232 1.11 -11.09 2.16
C LEU A 232 2.33 -11.15 3.08
N PHE A 233 2.88 -9.98 3.40
CA PHE A 233 3.92 -9.83 4.40
C PHE A 233 3.48 -8.87 5.50
N ILE A 234 4.00 -9.08 6.71
CA ILE A 234 3.90 -8.11 7.79
C ILE A 234 5.25 -7.42 7.93
N ALA A 235 5.26 -6.10 7.78
CA ALA A 235 6.44 -5.28 7.99
C ALA A 235 6.59 -4.93 9.47
N ASN A 236 7.62 -5.44 10.12
CA ASN A 236 7.95 -5.15 11.50
C ASN A 236 9.15 -4.20 11.56
N LYS A 237 8.98 -3.06 12.26
CA LYS A 237 10.14 -2.22 12.64
C LYS A 237 10.78 -2.85 13.86
N PRO A 238 12.00 -3.43 13.76
CA PRO A 238 12.67 -3.97 14.93
C PRO A 238 12.87 -2.84 15.95
N ASN A 239 12.68 -3.14 17.23
CA ASN A 239 12.96 -2.19 18.30
C ASN A 239 14.40 -1.69 18.14
N LYS A 240 14.62 -0.37 18.30
CA LYS A 240 15.96 0.22 18.40
C LYS A 240 16.63 -0.26 19.68
N SER A 241 17.12 -1.50 19.72
CA SER A 241 18.04 -2.06 20.74
C SER A 241 18.31 -3.54 20.44
N THR A 242 19.37 -3.79 19.67
CA THR A 242 20.47 -4.70 20.02
C THR A 242 21.65 -4.33 19.13
#